data_AF-A0A8J2JM37-F1
#
_entry.id   AF-A0A8J2JM37-F1
#
_cell.length_a   1.000
_cell.length_b   1.000
_cell.length_c   1.000
_cell.angle_alpha   90.00
_cell.angle_beta   90.00
_cell.angle_gamma   90.00
#
_symmetry.space_group_name_H-M   'P 1'
#
loop_
_entity.id
_entity.type
_entity.pdbx_description
1 polymer ?
#
loop_
_entity_poly.entity_id
_entity_poly.type
_entity_poly.pdbx_seq_one_letter_code
_entity_poly.pdbx_strand_id
1 'polypeptide(L)' 'TVKDAKRSGINAKKIVSTRTSVGAKFDEREVPGLEILPEVIQLATGLSVTAKTAGEDLQVAAYAFGGHYDVHIDY' A
#
# COMPACT_ATOMS: atom_id res chain seq x y z
N THR A 1 32.55 6.75 21.87
CA THR A 1 32.15 7.53 20.68
C THR A 1 30.64 7.77 20.66
N VAL A 2 30.11 8.40 21.72
CA VAL A 2 28.65 8.64 21.89
C VAL A 2 28.37 10.10 22.26
N LYS A 3 29.36 10.99 22.11
CA LYS A 3 29.26 12.39 22.53
C LYS A 3 29.01 13.38 21.38
N ASP A 4 29.07 12.93 20.12
CA ASP A 4 29.00 13.85 18.96
C ASP A 4 27.63 13.93 18.28
N ALA A 5 26.65 13.12 18.69
CA ALA A 5 25.29 13.17 18.12
C ALA A 5 24.45 14.38 18.62
N LYS A 6 24.98 15.20 19.54
CA LYS A 6 24.26 16.35 20.12
C LYS A 6 24.46 17.66 19.36
N ARG A 7 25.10 17.64 18.17
CA ARG A 7 25.57 18.83 17.45
C ARG A 7 24.99 19.09 16.06
N SER A 8 23.97 18.35 15.64
CA SER A 8 23.16 18.75 14.48
C SER A 8 21.77 19.10 14.96
N GLY A 9 21.40 20.39 14.90
CA GLY A 9 20.06 20.91 15.18
C GLY A 9 19.00 20.45 14.18
N ILE A 10 19.02 19.18 13.81
CA ILE A 10 17.97 18.52 13.07
C ILE A 10 16.86 18.29 14.09
N ASN A 11 15.86 19.16 14.06
CA ASN A 11 14.58 18.89 14.66
C ASN A 11 14.05 17.64 13.95
N ALA A 12 14.31 16.46 14.52
CA ALA A 12 13.86 15.18 14.01
C ALA A 12 12.34 15.17 14.13
N LYS A 13 11.68 15.83 13.17
CA LYS A 13 10.23 15.79 13.01
C LYS A 13 9.94 14.32 12.75
N LYS A 14 9.51 13.61 13.80
CA LYS A 14 9.12 12.21 13.73
C LYS A 14 8.06 12.13 12.65
N ILE A 15 8.43 11.65 11.47
CA ILE A 15 7.49 11.35 10.40
C ILE A 15 6.75 10.12 10.90
N VAL A 16 5.64 10.34 11.61
CA VAL A 16 4.69 9.28 11.92
C VAL A 16 4.00 9.02 10.60
N SER A 17 4.41 7.95 9.94
CA SER A 17 3.72 7.50 8.73
C SER A 17 2.34 7.02 9.12
N THR A 18 1.31 7.53 8.47
CA THR A 18 -0.08 7.08 8.67
C THR A 18 -0.27 5.62 8.26
N ARG A 19 0.64 5.08 7.44
CA ARG A 19 0.70 3.67 7.04
C ARG A 19 2.11 3.14 7.21
N THR A 20 2.28 2.01 7.89
CA THR A 20 3.61 1.44 8.18
C THR A 20 3.86 0.10 7.48
N SER A 21 3.04 -0.27 6.49
CA SER A 21 3.27 -1.45 5.65
C SER A 21 4.38 -1.25 4.63
N VAL A 22 4.99 -2.35 4.20
CA VAL A 22 5.63 -2.42 2.88
C VAL A 22 4.59 -2.78 1.83
N GLY A 23 4.73 -2.30 0.60
CA GLY A 23 3.74 -2.52 -0.46
C GLY A 23 4.37 -2.75 -1.82
N ALA A 24 3.64 -3.50 -2.65
CA ALA A 24 3.93 -3.70 -4.07
C ALA A 24 2.63 -3.54 -4.87
N LYS A 25 2.75 -3.05 -6.11
CA LYS A 25 1.65 -3.00 -7.07
C LYS A 25 1.93 -4.01 -8.19
N PHE A 26 0.88 -4.66 -8.66
CA PHE A 26 0.98 -5.68 -9.70
C PHE A 26 -0.04 -5.38 -10.79
N ASP A 27 0.43 -5.37 -12.04
CA ASP A 27 -0.46 -5.54 -13.18
C ASP A 27 -0.88 -7.01 -13.18
N GLU A 28 -2.18 -7.25 -13.09
CA GLU A 28 -2.82 -8.56 -13.08
C GLU A 28 -2.47 -9.42 -14.31
N ARG A 29 -1.97 -8.81 -15.39
CA ARG A 29 -1.50 -9.50 -16.60
C ARG A 29 -0.05 -9.95 -16.53
N GLU A 30 0.71 -9.49 -15.53
CA GLU A 30 2.14 -9.80 -15.37
C GLU A 30 2.40 -10.93 -14.35
N VAL A 31 1.39 -11.30 -13.55
CA VAL A 31 1.52 -12.31 -12.51
C VAL A 31 0.66 -13.54 -12.83
N PRO A 32 1.26 -14.70 -13.13
CA PRO A 32 0.51 -15.92 -13.40
C PRO A 32 -0.40 -16.29 -12.23
N GLY A 33 -1.68 -16.54 -12.51
CA GLY A 33 -2.68 -16.95 -11.54
C GLY A 33 -3.50 -15.82 -10.93
N LEU A 34 -3.25 -14.55 -11.28
CA LEU A 34 -4.08 -13.42 -10.85
C LEU A 34 -5.20 -13.08 -11.85
N GLU A 35 -5.30 -13.78 -12.98
CA GLU A 35 -6.21 -13.45 -14.09
C GLU A 35 -7.69 -13.58 -13.69
N ILE A 36 -7.98 -14.40 -12.69
CA ILE A 36 -9.34 -14.65 -12.20
C ILE A 36 -9.84 -13.59 -11.21
N LEU A 37 -8.94 -12.83 -10.58
CA LEU A 37 -9.32 -11.88 -9.54
C LEU A 37 -10.24 -10.75 -10.05
N PRO A 38 -9.98 -10.13 -11.23
CA PRO A 38 -10.86 -9.09 -11.76
C PRO A 38 -12.28 -9.58 -12.01
N GLU A 39 -12.43 -10.80 -12.51
CA GLU A 39 -13.75 -11.40 -12.77
C GLU A 39 -14.53 -11.61 -11.47
N VAL A 40 -13.87 -12.11 -10.42
CA VAL A 40 -14.48 -12.31 -9.10
C VAL A 40 -14.88 -10.99 -8.46
N ILE A 41 -14.03 -9.96 -8.55
CA ILE A 41 -14.32 -8.62 -8.02
C ILE A 41 -15.50 -8.00 -8.78
N GLN A 42 -15.53 -8.13 -10.10
CA GLN A 42 -16.63 -7.65 -10.92
C GLN A 42 -17.96 -8.33 -10.54
N LEU A 43 -17.94 -9.65 -10.33
CA LEU A 43 -19.12 -10.38 -9.88
C LEU A 43 -19.61 -9.92 -8.50
N ALA A 44 -18.68 -9.67 -7.57
CA ALA A 44 -19.01 -9.28 -6.20
C ALA A 44 -19.52 -7.84 -6.08
N THR A 45 -18.97 -6.93 -6.90
CA THR A 45 -19.28 -5.49 -6.83
C THR A 45 -20.32 -5.04 -7.84
N GLY A 46 -20.54 -5.82 -8.91
CA GLY A 46 -21.34 -5.41 -10.07
C GLY A 46 -20.67 -4.34 -10.93
N LEU A 47 -19.43 -3.95 -10.63
CA LEU A 47 -18.68 -2.93 -11.34
C LEU A 47 -17.67 -3.59 -12.28
N SER A 48 -17.56 -3.08 -13.50
CA SER A 48 -16.52 -3.52 -14.43
C SER A 48 -15.17 -3.02 -13.92
N VAL A 49 -14.32 -3.93 -13.43
CA VAL A 49 -12.94 -3.63 -13.03
C VAL A 49 -11.91 -4.07 -14.07
N THR A 50 -12.35 -4.76 -15.12
CA THR A 50 -11.51 -5.25 -16.22
C THR A 50 -11.09 -4.14 -17.20
N ALA A 51 -11.78 -3.01 -17.17
CA ALA A 51 -11.38 -1.83 -17.94
C ALA A 51 -10.29 -1.07 -17.17
N LYS A 52 -9.13 -0.82 -17.82
CA LYS A 52 -8.00 -0.06 -17.25
C LYS A 52 -8.34 1.32 -16.67
N THR A 53 -9.49 1.88 -17.03
CA THR A 53 -9.95 3.19 -16.55
C THR A 53 -10.86 3.09 -15.32
N ALA A 54 -11.23 1.88 -14.91
CA ALA A 54 -12.24 1.64 -13.87
C ALA A 54 -11.66 1.09 -12.55
N GLY A 55 -10.42 0.58 -12.57
CA GLY A 55 -9.71 0.11 -11.38
C GLY A 55 -8.23 0.50 -11.41
N GLU A 56 -7.61 0.63 -10.23
CA GLU A 56 -6.16 0.68 -10.09
C GLU A 56 -5.54 -0.72 -10.10
N ASP A 57 -4.24 -0.81 -10.40
CA ASP A 57 -3.45 -2.03 -10.25
C ASP A 57 -3.57 -2.62 -8.84
N LEU A 58 -3.51 -3.95 -8.74
CA LEU A 58 -3.60 -4.67 -7.47
C LEU A 58 -2.47 -4.24 -6.53
N GLN A 59 -2.81 -3.62 -5.40
CA GLN A 59 -1.86 -3.29 -4.35
C GLN A 59 -1.85 -4.37 -3.26
N VAL A 60 -0.70 -5.01 -3.04
CA VAL A 60 -0.48 -5.91 -1.92
C VAL A 60 0.31 -5.17 -0.84
N ALA A 61 -0.18 -5.24 0.39
CA ALA A 61 0.48 -4.61 1.53
C ALA A 61 0.72 -5.62 2.66
N ALA A 62 1.95 -5.63 3.17
CA ALA A 62 2.36 -6.50 4.26
C ALA A 62 2.70 -5.66 5.51
N TYR A 63 2.09 -6.01 6.62
CA TYR A 63 2.30 -5.39 7.93
C TYR A 63 3.11 -6.35 8.81
N ALA A 64 4.27 -5.90 9.29
CA ALA A 64 5.06 -6.63 10.27
C ALA A 64 4.53 -6.41 11.69
N PHE A 65 5.15 -7.02 12.71
CA PHE A 65 4.82 -6.76 14.11
C PHE A 65 4.87 -5.25 14.43
N GLY A 66 3.76 -4.72 14.94
CA GLY A 66 3.58 -3.29 15.22
C GLY A 66 3.18 -2.44 14.00
N GLY A 67 3.06 -3.05 12.82
CA GLY A 67 2.52 -2.42 11.62
C GLY A 67 1.04 -2.07 11.78
N HIS A 68 0.67 -0.89 11.29
CA HIS A 68 -0.67 -0.32 11.36
C HIS A 68 -0.94 0.60 10.17
N TYR A 69 -2.22 0.87 9.96
CA TYR A 69 -2.72 1.94 9.10
C TYR A 69 -3.71 2.74 9.93
N ASP A 70 -3.44 4.03 10.11
CA ASP A 70 -4.36 4.98 10.69
C ASP A 70 -5.65 5.05 9.88
N VAL A 71 -6.77 5.32 10.55
CA VAL A 71 -8.08 5.50 9.91
C VAL A 71 -8.00 6.64 8.90
N HIS A 72 -8.41 6.35 7.67
CA HIS A 72 -8.40 7.29 6.55
C HIS A 72 -9.58 7.01 5.62
N ILE A 73 -9.83 7.93 4.69
CA ILE A 73 -10.82 7.79 3.62
C ILE A 73 -10.05 7.52 2.32
N ASP A 74 -10.49 6.52 1.56
CA ASP A 74 -10.01 6.20 0.22
C ASP A 74 -10.92 6.94 -0.79
N TYR A 75 -10.35 7.85 -1.58
CA TYR A 75 -11.09 8.75 -2.48
C TYR A 75 -10.98 8.33 -3.94
#